data_AF-A0A1D2I9V6-F1
#
_entry.id   AF-A0A1D2I9V6-F1
#
_cell.length_a   1.000
_cell.length_b   1.000
_cell.length_c   1.000
_cell.angle_alpha   90.00
_cell.angle_beta   90.00
_cell.angle_gamma   90.00
#
_symmetry.space_group_name_H-M   'P 1'
#
loop_
_entity.id
_entity.type
_entity.pdbx_description
1 polymer ?
#
loop_
_entity_poly.entity_id
_entity_poly.type
_entity_poly.pdbx_seq_one_letter_code
_entity_poly.pdbx_strand_id
1 'polypeptide(L)'
;MTAWLAEQMLVYGSFGILAAVLLLPALEAALPVVGALLPGQTTVVLSGVLAWHGHVTVEAALLTALVGAVLGNLAGYAIGSRCKERLIARMTSRSRHRRFTERALGLIERRGGGAVFVGRFTAVLRTVVPTLCGATRMPLRRYLLWSVLSSAVWAPAFVLIGYVMGPAGPG
;
A
#
# COMPACT_ATOMS: atom_id res chain seq x y z
N MET A 1 2.44 20.21 3.49
CA MET A 1 3.02 18.97 2.93
C MET A 1 2.31 18.52 1.65
N THR A 2 0.97 18.49 1.62
CA THR A 2 0.17 18.13 0.42
C THR A 2 0.36 19.10 -0.76
N ALA A 3 0.37 20.41 -0.52
CA ALA A 3 0.57 21.42 -1.57
C ALA A 3 1.97 21.35 -2.21
N TRP A 4 3.01 21.12 -1.42
CA TRP A 4 4.39 20.98 -1.90
C TRP A 4 4.58 19.75 -2.80
N LEU A 5 3.89 18.63 -2.49
CA LEU A 5 3.89 17.44 -3.33
C LEU A 5 3.16 17.67 -4.65
N ALA A 6 2.04 18.40 -4.64
CA ALA A 6 1.30 18.75 -5.84
C ALA A 6 2.12 19.65 -6.78
N GLU A 7 2.80 20.67 -6.25
CA GLU A 7 3.70 21.52 -7.06
C GLU A 7 4.85 20.72 -7.68
N GLN A 8 5.54 19.87 -6.89
CA GLN A 8 6.60 19.00 -7.40
C GLN A 8 6.08 18.04 -8.49
N MET A 9 4.89 17.48 -8.31
CA MET A 9 4.26 16.62 -9.31
C MET A 9 3.94 17.35 -10.61
N LEU A 10 3.46 18.60 -10.52
CA LEU A 10 3.14 19.43 -11.68
C LEU A 10 4.40 19.87 -12.45
N VAL A 11 5.53 20.08 -11.76
CA VAL A 11 6.82 20.40 -12.39
C VAL A 11 7.30 19.28 -13.34
N TYR A 12 7.01 18.02 -13.03
CA TYR A 12 7.38 16.86 -13.85
C TYR A 12 6.25 16.39 -14.80
N GLY A 13 5.13 17.11 -14.84
CA GLY A 13 3.97 16.78 -15.66
C GLY A 13 3.34 15.42 -15.35
N SER A 14 2.58 14.87 -16.31
CA SER A 14 1.84 13.62 -16.15
C SER A 14 2.73 12.43 -15.77
N PHE A 15 3.98 12.40 -16.24
CA PHE A 15 4.93 11.32 -15.93
C PHE A 15 5.38 11.34 -14.46
N GLY A 16 5.62 12.53 -13.88
CA GLY A 16 5.98 12.67 -12.47
C GLY A 16 4.87 12.25 -11.51
N ILE A 17 3.63 12.59 -11.85
CA ILE A 17 2.43 12.17 -11.11
C ILE A 17 2.34 10.64 -11.09
N LEU A 18 2.43 10.00 -12.27
CA LEU A 18 2.33 8.55 -12.40
C LEU A 18 3.48 7.82 -11.69
N ALA A 19 4.71 8.33 -11.78
CA ALA A 19 5.86 7.78 -11.08
C ALA A 19 5.69 7.86 -9.56
N ALA A 20 5.20 8.98 -9.02
CA ALA A 20 4.95 9.13 -7.59
C ALA A 20 3.84 8.19 -7.09
N VAL A 21 2.73 8.09 -7.83
CA VAL A 21 1.61 7.17 -7.54
C VAL A 21 2.05 5.70 -7.56
N LEU A 22 3.00 5.36 -8.42
CA LEU A 22 3.58 4.02 -8.47
C LEU A 22 4.53 3.77 -7.29
N LEU A 23 5.48 4.69 -7.07
CA LEU A 23 6.63 4.47 -6.20
C LEU A 23 6.33 4.69 -4.72
N LEU A 24 5.53 5.70 -4.37
CA LEU A 24 5.30 6.04 -2.96
C LEU A 24 4.50 4.96 -2.22
N PRO A 25 3.38 4.43 -2.76
CA PRO A 25 2.71 3.30 -2.14
C PRO A 25 3.58 2.03 -2.12
N ALA A 26 4.40 1.82 -3.15
CA ALA A 26 5.29 0.67 -3.23
C ALA A 26 6.36 0.71 -2.12
N LEU A 27 7.00 1.87 -1.93
CA LEU A 27 8.00 2.11 -0.90
C LEU A 27 7.40 2.05 0.50
N GLU A 28 6.21 2.63 0.70
CA GLU A 28 5.50 2.58 1.97
C GLU A 28 5.15 1.15 2.39
N ALA A 29 4.66 0.34 1.46
CA ALA A 29 4.34 -1.06 1.72
C ALA A 29 5.60 -1.94 1.90
N ALA A 30 6.72 -1.58 1.27
CA ALA A 30 7.98 -2.29 1.41
C ALA A 30 8.71 -1.97 2.74
N LEU A 31 8.57 -0.75 3.27
CA LEU A 31 9.29 -0.28 4.46
C LEU A 31 8.32 0.14 5.56
N PRO A 32 7.84 -0.76 6.44
CA PRO A 32 6.86 -0.41 7.48
C PRO A 32 7.33 0.69 8.46
N VAL A 33 8.64 0.83 8.66
CA VAL A 33 9.26 1.78 9.60
C VAL A 33 9.44 3.17 8.99
N VAL A 34 9.59 3.26 7.66
CA VAL A 34 9.77 4.53 6.92
C VAL A 34 8.45 4.97 6.27
N GLY A 35 7.59 4.01 5.93
CA GLY A 35 6.33 4.18 5.24
C GLY A 35 5.29 4.99 6.00
N ALA A 36 5.33 5.02 7.34
CA ALA A 36 4.43 5.88 8.13
C ALA A 36 4.61 7.39 7.84
N LEU A 37 5.73 7.78 7.23
CA LEU A 37 6.00 9.15 6.77
C LEU A 37 5.77 9.35 5.28
N LEU A 38 5.67 8.27 4.49
CA LEU A 38 5.46 8.34 3.05
C LEU A 38 3.96 8.43 2.76
N PRO A 39 3.47 9.52 2.17
CA PRO A 39 2.04 9.75 1.98
C PRO A 39 1.52 8.97 0.75
N GLY A 40 1.71 7.65 0.71
CA GLY A 40 1.30 6.82 -0.44
C GLY A 40 -0.21 6.83 -0.67
N GLN A 41 -1.02 6.78 0.40
CA GLN A 41 -2.48 6.94 0.26
C GLN A 41 -2.84 8.33 -0.23
N THR A 42 -2.21 9.37 0.31
CA THR A 42 -2.46 10.76 -0.07
C THR A 42 -2.09 11.00 -1.53
N THR A 43 -1.02 10.36 -2.03
CA THR A 43 -0.57 10.44 -3.42
C THR A 43 -1.63 9.86 -4.37
N VAL A 44 -2.25 8.74 -4.00
CA VAL A 44 -3.32 8.09 -4.77
C VAL A 44 -4.62 8.91 -4.74
N VAL A 45 -4.92 9.57 -3.62
CA VAL A 45 -6.06 10.51 -3.54
C VAL A 45 -5.77 11.76 -4.37
N LEU A 46 -4.57 12.33 -4.25
CA LEU A 46 -4.13 13.50 -5.01
C LEU A 46 -4.12 13.24 -6.52
N SER A 47 -3.75 12.03 -6.97
CA SER A 47 -3.83 11.71 -8.39
C SER A 47 -5.27 11.67 -8.91
N GLY A 48 -6.23 11.29 -8.07
CA GLY A 48 -7.66 11.43 -8.37
C GLY A 48 -8.07 12.90 -8.52
N VAL A 49 -7.66 13.76 -7.59
CA VAL A 49 -7.91 15.22 -7.67
C VAL A 49 -7.29 15.81 -8.94
N LEU A 50 -6.04 15.50 -9.24
CA LEU A 50 -5.35 15.98 -10.45
C LEU A 50 -5.97 15.42 -11.73
N ALA A 51 -6.57 14.23 -11.69
CA ALA A 51 -7.30 13.68 -12.82
C ALA A 51 -8.61 14.44 -13.10
N TRP A 52 -9.26 14.96 -12.07
CA TRP A 52 -10.43 15.84 -12.22
C TRP A 52 -10.06 17.13 -12.97
N HIS A 53 -8.91 17.73 -12.65
CA HIS A 53 -8.40 18.93 -13.31
C HIS A 53 -7.80 18.66 -14.71
N GLY A 54 -7.81 17.42 -15.18
CA GLY A 54 -7.34 17.05 -16.53
C GLY A 54 -5.82 16.92 -16.67
N HIS A 55 -5.05 16.92 -15.57
CA HIS A 55 -3.59 16.75 -15.63
C HIS A 55 -3.16 15.31 -15.94
N VAL A 56 -3.98 14.33 -15.55
CA VAL A 56 -3.80 12.90 -15.84
C VAL A 56 -5.16 12.25 -16.14
N THR A 57 -5.18 11.16 -16.90
CA THR A 57 -6.43 10.40 -17.07
C THR A 57 -6.71 9.54 -15.84
N VAL A 58 -8.00 9.38 -15.51
CA VAL A 58 -8.44 8.57 -14.36
C VAL A 58 -7.99 7.12 -14.54
N GLU A 59 -8.03 6.59 -15.76
CA GLU A 59 -7.57 5.25 -16.10
C GLU A 59 -6.09 5.07 -15.79
N ALA A 60 -5.25 6.05 -16.12
CA ALA A 60 -3.81 5.99 -15.83
C ALA A 60 -3.54 6.06 -14.32
N ALA A 61 -4.27 6.90 -13.57
CA ALA A 61 -4.19 6.96 -12.12
C ALA A 61 -4.62 5.64 -11.45
N LEU A 62 -5.69 5.01 -11.93
CA LEU A 62 -6.16 3.70 -11.45
C LEU A 62 -5.14 2.60 -11.71
N LEU A 63 -4.62 2.50 -12.94
CA LEU A 63 -3.65 1.48 -13.31
C LEU A 63 -2.36 1.61 -12.52
N THR A 64 -1.83 2.83 -12.39
CA THR A 64 -0.59 3.06 -11.63
C THR A 64 -0.77 2.83 -10.14
N ALA A 65 -1.89 3.24 -9.55
CA ALA A 65 -2.20 2.97 -8.15
C ALA A 65 -2.34 1.46 -7.88
N LEU A 66 -3.01 0.73 -8.78
CA LEU A 66 -3.15 -0.73 -8.69
C LEU A 66 -1.79 -1.43 -8.76
N VAL A 67 -0.98 -1.10 -9.77
CA VAL A 67 0.34 -1.71 -9.98
C VAL A 67 1.27 -1.35 -8.81
N GLY A 68 1.30 -0.09 -8.37
CA GLY A 68 2.11 0.36 -7.24
C GLY A 68 1.74 -0.35 -5.95
N ALA A 69 0.44 -0.52 -5.68
CA ALA A 69 -0.04 -1.27 -4.54
C ALA A 69 0.39 -2.75 -4.61
N VAL A 70 0.23 -3.42 -5.75
CA VAL A 70 0.62 -4.83 -5.92
C VAL A 70 2.14 -5.01 -5.79
N LEU A 71 2.94 -4.13 -6.39
CA LEU A 71 4.40 -4.18 -6.29
C LEU A 71 4.89 -3.95 -4.86
N GLY A 72 4.31 -2.98 -4.15
CA GLY A 72 4.60 -2.74 -2.73
C GLY A 72 4.30 -3.95 -1.85
N ASN A 73 3.17 -4.60 -2.11
CA ASN A 73 2.77 -5.82 -1.41
C ASN A 73 3.73 -6.97 -1.67
N LEU A 74 4.19 -7.12 -2.91
CA LEU A 74 5.14 -8.15 -3.30
C LEU A 74 6.52 -7.89 -2.67
N ALA A 75 6.95 -6.63 -2.65
CA ALA A 75 8.19 -6.21 -2.00
C ALA A 75 8.15 -6.49 -0.49
N GLY A 76 7.07 -6.10 0.21
CA GLY A 76 6.87 -6.40 1.63
C GLY A 76 6.89 -7.91 1.91
N TYR A 77 6.23 -8.71 1.07
CA TYR A 77 6.29 -10.18 1.14
C TYR A 77 7.71 -10.72 0.94
N ALA A 78 8.44 -10.23 -0.07
CA ALA A 78 9.82 -10.65 -0.33
C ALA A 78 10.77 -10.29 0.82
N ILE A 79 10.62 -9.10 1.41
CA ILE A 79 11.37 -8.66 2.59
C ILE A 79 11.06 -9.58 3.78
N GLY A 80 9.78 -9.86 4.04
CA GLY A 80 9.36 -10.81 5.07
C GLY A 80 9.96 -12.21 4.88
N SER A 81 9.95 -12.70 3.65
CA SER A 81 10.50 -14.00 3.30
C SER A 81 12.02 -14.08 3.44
N ARG A 82 12.76 -12.99 3.20
CA ARG A 82 14.23 -12.94 3.28
C ARG A 82 14.73 -12.63 4.70
N CYS A 83 14.01 -11.81 5.46
CA CYS A 83 14.43 -11.37 6.80
C CYS A 83 13.86 -12.24 7.94
N LYS A 84 13.33 -13.43 7.64
CA LYS A 84 12.60 -14.34 8.55
C LYS A 84 13.17 -14.38 9.98
N GLU A 85 14.43 -14.79 10.15
CA GLU A 85 15.03 -15.01 11.48
C GLU A 85 15.22 -13.72 12.27
N ARG A 86 15.73 -12.67 11.64
CA ARG A 86 15.96 -11.37 12.30
C ARG A 86 14.66 -10.65 12.62
N LEU A 87 13.65 -10.77 11.76
CA LEU A 87 12.36 -10.12 11.94
C LEU A 87 11.54 -10.82 13.03
N ILE A 88 11.46 -12.15 12.99
CA ILE A 88 10.77 -12.93 14.02
C ILE A 88 11.44 -12.70 15.37
N ALA A 89 12.78 -12.79 15.46
CA ALA A 89 13.52 -12.55 16.70
C ALA A 89 13.33 -11.13 17.27
N ARG A 90 13.31 -10.08 16.42
CA ARG A 90 13.04 -8.71 16.86
C ARG A 90 11.57 -8.48 17.26
N MET A 91 10.63 -9.12 16.58
CA MET A 91 9.20 -8.99 16.87
C MET A 91 8.77 -9.77 18.11
N THR A 92 9.41 -10.90 18.42
CA THR A 92 9.20 -11.65 19.69
C THR A 92 9.90 -10.99 20.88
N SER A 93 11.05 -10.33 20.67
CA SER A 93 11.79 -9.62 21.73
C SER A 93 11.06 -8.40 22.30
N ARG A 94 10.25 -7.69 21.52
CA ARG A 94 9.42 -6.56 22.01
C ARG A 94 8.01 -7.03 22.37
N SER A 95 7.72 -7.15 23.67
CA SER A 95 6.44 -7.68 24.19
C SER A 95 5.17 -6.99 23.62
N ARG A 96 5.26 -5.71 23.24
CA ARG A 96 4.15 -4.94 22.62
C ARG A 96 3.77 -5.45 21.21
N HIS A 97 4.74 -5.90 20.41
CA HIS A 97 4.52 -6.36 19.04
C HIS A 97 4.19 -7.86 18.97
N ARG A 98 4.58 -8.62 20.00
CA ARG A 98 4.34 -10.06 20.08
C ARG A 98 2.85 -10.41 20.01
N ARG A 99 2.00 -9.78 20.84
CA ARG A 99 0.53 -10.04 20.81
C ARG A 99 -0.12 -9.69 19.48
N PHE A 100 0.33 -8.62 18.81
CA PHE A 100 -0.17 -8.22 17.50
C PHE A 100 0.24 -9.23 16.41
N THR A 101 1.49 -9.68 16.47
CA THR A 101 2.06 -10.65 15.54
C THR A 101 1.38 -12.01 15.69
N GLU A 102 1.24 -12.50 16.92
CA GLU A 102 0.54 -13.76 17.22
C GLU A 102 -0.93 -13.71 16.80
N ARG A 103 -1.62 -12.58 16.98
CA ARG A 103 -3.00 -12.40 16.49
C ARG A 103 -3.07 -12.40 14.96
N ALA A 104 -2.17 -11.70 14.28
CA ALA A 104 -2.14 -11.65 12.83
C ALA A 104 -1.83 -13.03 12.24
N LEU A 105 -0.86 -13.75 12.83
CA LEU A 105 -0.55 -15.14 12.51
C LEU A 105 -1.75 -16.05 12.71
N GLY A 106 -2.39 -16.00 13.88
CA GLY A 106 -3.58 -16.78 14.16
C GLY A 106 -4.76 -16.43 13.25
N LEU A 107 -4.89 -15.18 12.80
CA LEU A 107 -5.91 -14.78 11.84
C LEU A 107 -5.63 -15.34 10.43
N ILE A 108 -4.36 -15.33 10.00
CA ILE A 108 -3.92 -15.90 8.73
C ILE A 108 -4.07 -17.43 8.75
N GLU A 109 -3.72 -18.09 9.85
CA GLU A 109 -3.93 -19.54 10.02
C GLU A 109 -5.42 -19.91 10.02
N ARG A 110 -6.27 -19.15 10.73
CA ARG A 110 -7.71 -19.45 10.87
C ARG A 110 -8.55 -19.07 9.66
N ARG A 111 -8.27 -17.95 8.99
CA ARG A 111 -9.08 -17.41 7.87
C ARG A 111 -8.36 -17.45 6.52
N GLY A 112 -7.11 -17.90 6.49
CA GLY A 112 -6.32 -18.00 5.26
C GLY A 112 -6.20 -16.66 4.54
N GLY A 113 -6.43 -16.68 3.23
CA GLY A 113 -6.30 -15.48 2.40
C GLY A 113 -7.38 -14.40 2.61
N GLY A 114 -8.54 -14.76 3.16
CA GLY A 114 -9.57 -13.76 3.52
C GLY A 114 -9.11 -12.81 4.62
N ALA A 115 -8.22 -13.26 5.53
CA ALA A 115 -7.58 -12.39 6.51
C ALA A 115 -6.66 -11.36 5.86
N VAL A 116 -5.98 -11.73 4.77
CA VAL A 116 -5.13 -10.82 4.00
C VAL A 116 -5.99 -9.73 3.36
N PHE A 117 -7.15 -10.09 2.81
CA PHE A 117 -8.07 -9.12 2.23
C PHE A 117 -8.58 -8.11 3.26
N VAL A 118 -9.18 -8.58 4.36
CA VAL A 118 -9.81 -7.70 5.37
C VAL A 118 -8.77 -6.92 6.16
N GLY A 119 -7.64 -7.54 6.51
CA GLY A 119 -6.58 -6.88 7.27
C GLY A 119 -6.06 -5.62 6.57
N ARG A 120 -5.95 -5.65 5.24
CA ARG A 120 -5.37 -4.56 4.45
C ARG A 120 -6.18 -3.27 4.42
N PHE A 121 -7.45 -3.29 4.84
CA PHE A 121 -8.26 -2.06 4.99
C PHE A 121 -7.92 -1.27 6.26
N THR A 122 -7.09 -1.82 7.15
CA THR A 122 -6.59 -1.08 8.31
C THR A 122 -5.16 -0.57 8.05
N ALA A 123 -4.91 0.71 8.33
CA ALA A 123 -3.64 1.38 8.02
C ALA A 123 -2.41 0.64 8.60
N VAL A 124 -2.53 0.06 9.80
CA VAL A 124 -1.45 -0.66 10.46
C VAL A 124 -1.25 -2.06 9.86
N LEU A 125 -2.32 -2.82 9.60
CA LEU A 125 -2.16 -4.18 9.09
C LEU A 125 -1.77 -4.18 7.61
N ARG A 126 -2.04 -3.12 6.83
CA ARG A 126 -1.67 -3.10 5.40
C ARG A 126 -0.16 -3.19 5.15
N THR A 127 0.67 -2.65 6.06
CA THR A 127 2.13 -2.69 5.95
C THR A 127 2.72 -3.93 6.62
N VAL A 128 2.08 -4.43 7.68
CA VAL A 128 2.56 -5.55 8.47
C VAL A 128 2.18 -6.91 7.85
N VAL A 129 0.98 -7.05 7.29
CA VAL A 129 0.47 -8.31 6.72
C VAL A 129 1.34 -8.84 5.57
N PRO A 130 1.77 -8.05 4.56
CA PRO A 130 2.69 -8.51 3.52
C PRO A 130 3.93 -9.19 4.09
N THR A 131 4.57 -8.49 5.02
CA THR A 131 5.82 -8.89 5.65
C THR A 131 5.62 -10.16 6.50
N LEU A 132 4.52 -10.24 7.24
CA LEU A 132 4.20 -11.44 8.02
C LEU A 132 3.91 -12.65 7.13
N CYS A 133 3.12 -12.50 6.07
CA CYS A 133 2.84 -13.57 5.11
C CYS A 133 4.13 -14.10 4.46
N GLY A 134 5.09 -13.21 4.17
CA GLY A 134 6.41 -13.59 3.69
C GLY A 134 7.21 -14.37 4.74
N ALA A 135 7.25 -13.87 5.97
CA ALA A 135 7.98 -14.51 7.07
C ALA A 135 7.44 -15.91 7.43
N THR A 136 6.13 -16.14 7.24
CA THR A 136 5.46 -17.42 7.49
C THR A 136 5.48 -18.38 6.30
N ARG A 137 6.06 -17.98 5.16
CA ARG A 137 6.08 -18.75 3.91
C ARG A 137 4.68 -19.12 3.40
N MET A 138 3.71 -18.22 3.52
CA MET A 138 2.43 -18.40 2.84
C MET A 138 2.68 -18.56 1.31
N PRO A 139 2.09 -19.54 0.61
CA PRO A 139 2.36 -19.72 -0.81
C PRO A 139 2.15 -18.44 -1.62
N LEU A 140 3.16 -18.00 -2.37
CA LEU A 140 3.17 -16.71 -3.09
C LEU A 140 1.93 -16.55 -3.98
N ARG A 141 1.52 -17.62 -4.68
CA ARG A 141 0.32 -17.62 -5.53
C ARG A 141 -0.95 -17.27 -4.75
N ARG A 142 -1.11 -17.83 -3.55
CA ARG A 142 -2.26 -17.56 -2.68
C ARG A 142 -2.19 -16.12 -2.20
N TYR A 143 -1.04 -15.68 -1.71
CA TYR A 143 -0.86 -14.30 -1.26
C TYR A 143 -1.14 -13.28 -2.38
N LEU A 144 -0.59 -13.50 -3.58
CA LEU A 144 -0.79 -12.64 -4.74
C LEU A 144 -2.26 -12.52 -5.13
N LEU A 145 -3.01 -13.63 -5.16
CA LEU A 145 -4.45 -13.60 -5.48
C LEU A 145 -5.21 -12.63 -4.55
N TRP A 146 -5.02 -12.77 -3.23
CA TRP A 146 -5.69 -11.92 -2.24
C TRP A 146 -5.15 -10.50 -2.22
N SER A 147 -3.85 -10.34 -2.47
CA SER A 147 -3.20 -9.04 -2.60
C SER A 147 -3.76 -8.26 -3.79
N VAL A 148 -3.85 -8.88 -4.96
CA VAL A 148 -4.41 -8.27 -6.17
C VAL A 148 -5.88 -7.93 -5.95
N LEU A 149 -6.69 -8.84 -5.41
CA LEU A 149 -8.10 -8.57 -5.10
C LEU A 149 -8.27 -7.36 -4.17
N SER A 150 -7.49 -7.30 -3.09
CA SER A 150 -7.55 -6.17 -2.16
C SER A 150 -7.07 -4.86 -2.80
N SER A 151 -6.01 -4.89 -3.62
CA SER A 151 -5.52 -3.71 -4.34
C SER A 151 -6.51 -3.24 -5.42
N ALA A 152 -7.22 -4.17 -6.06
CA ALA A 152 -8.24 -3.87 -7.06
C ALA A 152 -9.49 -3.21 -6.46
N VAL A 153 -9.75 -3.41 -5.16
CA VAL A 153 -10.80 -2.67 -4.44
C VAL A 153 -10.25 -1.33 -3.90
N TRP A 154 -9.03 -1.36 -3.37
CA TRP A 154 -8.40 -0.19 -2.75
C TRP A 154 -8.07 0.92 -3.75
N ALA A 155 -7.44 0.60 -4.88
CA ALA A 155 -7.01 1.62 -5.85
C ALA A 155 -8.20 2.43 -6.41
N PRO A 156 -9.30 1.82 -6.88
CA PRO A 156 -10.48 2.56 -7.31
C PRO A 156 -11.11 3.37 -6.20
N ALA A 157 -11.23 2.82 -4.99
CA ALA A 157 -11.83 3.53 -3.87
C ALA A 157 -11.10 4.86 -3.61
N PHE A 158 -9.77 4.85 -3.48
CA PHE A 158 -9.00 6.06 -3.16
C PHE A 158 -8.86 7.02 -4.34
N VAL A 159 -8.68 6.52 -5.57
CA VAL A 159 -8.63 7.38 -6.77
C VAL A 159 -9.98 8.06 -7.01
N LEU A 160 -11.09 7.33 -6.92
CA LEU A 160 -12.42 7.89 -7.12
C LEU A 160 -12.82 8.87 -6.01
N ILE A 161 -12.47 8.58 -4.75
CA ILE A 161 -12.64 9.55 -3.65
C ILE A 161 -11.91 10.85 -3.99
N GLY A 162 -10.65 10.75 -4.43
CA GLY A 162 -9.87 11.92 -4.87
C GLY A 162 -10.52 12.66 -6.04
N TYR A 163 -10.99 11.93 -7.05
CA TYR A 163 -11.64 12.50 -8.24
C TYR A 163 -12.91 13.27 -7.88
N VAL A 164 -13.77 12.71 -7.03
CA VAL A 164 -15.01 13.37 -6.57
C VAL A 164 -14.70 14.55 -5.65
N MET A 165 -13.61 14.50 -4.88
CA MET A 165 -13.13 15.62 -4.07
C MET A 165 -12.38 16.69 -4.88
N GLY A 166 -12.08 16.42 -6.16
CA GLY A 166 -11.39 17.32 -7.08
C GLY A 166 -11.90 18.77 -7.05
N PRO A 167 -13.22 19.02 -7.13
CA PRO A 167 -13.80 20.37 -7.07
C PRO A 167 -13.45 21.18 -5.79
N ALA A 168 -13.10 20.52 -4.69
CA ALA A 168 -12.73 21.15 -3.42
C ALA A 168 -11.21 21.12 -3.16
N GLY A 169 -10.43 20.49 -4.04
CA GLY A 169 -8.99 20.36 -3.95
C GLY A 169 -8.24 21.57 -4.54
N PRO A 170 -6.92 21.66 -4.31
CA PRO A 170 -6.09 22.63 -5.01
C PRO A 170 -6.06 22.29 -6.50
N GLY A 171 -6.45 23.27 -7.33
CA GLY A 171 -6.37 23.22 -8.80
C GLY A 171 -5.01 23.67 -9.31
#